data_AF-A0A7M3SUS8-F1
#
_entry.id   AF-A0A7M3SUS8-F1
#
_cell.length_a   1.000
_cell.length_b   1.000
_cell.length_c   1.000
_cell.angle_alpha   90.00
_cell.angle_beta   90.00
_cell.angle_gamma   90.00
#
_symmetry.space_group_name_H-M   'P 1'
#
loop_
_entity.id
_entity.type
_entity.pdbx_description
1 polymer ?
#
loop_
_entity_poly.entity_id
_entity_poly.type
_entity_poly.pdbx_seq_one_letter_code
_entity_poly.pdbx_strand_id
1 'polypeptide(L)'
;MLVSMELTARFTNTYDGEEHVHDEILALPTPTSVDFDEDLQEWSEDHLFPLTGDGNAMDRDAGYFVEILACAECPTLVGREFAWGI
;
A
#
# COMPACT_ATOMS: atom_id res chain seq x y z
N MET A 1 -12.42 10.25 -16.82
CA MET A 1 -10.99 10.63 -16.80
C MET A 1 -10.51 10.25 -15.42
N LEU A 2 -9.82 9.11 -15.29
CA LEU A 2 -9.24 8.73 -14.00
C LEU A 2 -8.11 9.72 -13.73
N VAL A 3 -8.19 10.44 -12.62
CA VAL A 3 -7.10 11.28 -12.15
C VAL A 3 -6.11 10.34 -11.48
N SER A 4 -4.92 10.21 -12.06
CA SER A 4 -3.81 9.52 -11.41
C SER A 4 -3.09 10.52 -10.51
N MET A 5 -2.77 10.08 -9.30
CA MET A 5 -1.95 10.80 -8.35
C MET A 5 -0.56 10.17 -8.24
N GLU A 6 0.45 10.99 -8.03
CA GLU A 6 1.78 10.52 -7.63
C GLU A 6 1.84 10.39 -6.10
N LEU A 7 2.26 9.22 -5.62
CA LEU A 7 2.47 8.99 -4.19
C LEU A 7 3.78 8.23 -3.95
N THR A 8 4.42 8.50 -2.81
CA THR A 8 5.53 7.72 -2.29
C THR A 8 5.01 6.81 -1.20
N ALA A 9 5.24 5.51 -1.33
CA ALA A 9 4.84 4.51 -0.36
C ALA A 9 6.05 3.69 0.11
N ARG A 10 6.03 3.27 1.36
CA ARG A 10 6.96 2.29 1.93
C ARG A 10 6.27 0.95 2.00
N PHE A 11 6.86 -0.04 1.38
CA PHE A 11 6.45 -1.43 1.40
C PHE A 11 7.30 -2.19 2.41
N THR A 12 6.66 -2.91 3.32
CA THR A 12 7.31 -3.81 4.27
C THR A 12 6.67 -5.18 4.13
N ASN A 13 7.40 -6.12 3.54
CA ASN A 13 6.98 -7.53 3.48
C ASN A 13 7.69 -8.29 4.60
N THR A 14 6.95 -9.00 5.43
CA THR A 14 7.50 -9.84 6.51
C THR A 14 7.33 -11.30 6.14
N TYR A 15 8.40 -12.10 6.22
CA TYR A 15 8.37 -13.55 5.98
C TYR A 15 9.06 -14.28 7.12
N ASP A 16 8.36 -15.13 7.87
CA ASP A 16 8.90 -15.82 9.06
C ASP A 16 9.61 -14.87 10.07
N GLY A 17 9.16 -13.62 10.14
CA GLY A 17 9.75 -12.57 10.98
C GLY A 17 10.93 -11.80 10.35
N GLU A 18 11.33 -12.09 9.12
CA GLU A 18 12.30 -11.29 8.36
C GLU A 18 11.59 -10.18 7.58
N GLU A 19 12.00 -8.93 7.78
CA GLU A 19 11.42 -7.76 7.11
C GLU A 19 12.19 -7.37 5.85
N HIS A 20 11.45 -7.15 4.77
CA HIS A 20 11.92 -6.69 3.47
C HIS A 20 11.28 -5.33 3.19
N VAL A 21 12.04 -4.26 3.40
CA VAL A 21 11.56 -2.88 3.30
C VAL A 21 12.09 -2.20 2.05
N HIS A 22 11.21 -1.54 1.31
CA HIS A 22 11.60 -0.63 0.23
C HIS A 22 10.60 0.51 0.06
N ASP A 23 11.09 1.64 -0.46
CA ASP A 23 10.27 2.81 -0.78
C ASP A 23 10.10 2.90 -2.31
N GLU A 24 8.89 3.18 -2.79
CA GLU A 24 8.58 3.29 -4.21
C GLU A 24 7.67 4.50 -4.49
N ILE A 25 7.89 5.14 -5.66
CA ILE A 25 7.02 6.19 -6.18
C ILE A 25 6.05 5.56 -7.18
N LEU A 26 4.75 5.74 -6.93
CA LEU A 26 3.68 5.11 -7.67
C LEU A 26 2.76 6.16 -8.30
N ALA A 27 2.29 5.87 -9.51
CA ALA A 27 1.23 6.63 -10.17
C ALA A 27 -0.08 5.83 -10.11
N LEU A 28 -0.91 6.09 -9.10
CA LEU A 28 -2.13 5.34 -8.80
C LEU A 28 -3.38 6.20 -9.00
N PRO A 29 -4.56 5.63 -9.29
CA PRO A 29 -5.79 6.42 -9.32
C PRO A 29 -6.06 7.01 -7.93
N THR A 30 -6.58 8.24 -7.89
CA THR A 30 -7.05 8.82 -6.62
C THR A 30 -8.23 8.00 -6.08
N PRO A 31 -8.22 7.58 -4.80
CA PRO A 31 -9.36 6.92 -4.17
C PRO A 31 -10.60 7.81 -4.24
N THR A 32 -11.77 7.20 -4.48
CA THR A 32 -13.05 7.90 -4.57
C THR A 32 -13.49 8.49 -3.23
N SER A 33 -13.08 7.86 -2.13
CA SER A 33 -13.21 8.40 -0.79
C SER A 33 -12.00 8.04 0.06
N VAL A 34 -11.47 9.05 0.77
CA VAL A 34 -10.39 8.89 1.75
C VAL A 34 -10.88 8.95 3.19
N ASP A 35 -12.17 9.28 3.38
CA ASP A 35 -12.82 9.39 4.68
C ASP A 35 -13.62 8.13 5.03
N PHE A 36 -13.88 7.25 4.06
CA PHE A 36 -14.55 5.97 4.27
C PHE A 36 -13.52 4.85 4.27
N ASP A 37 -13.30 4.24 5.44
CA ASP A 37 -12.27 3.20 5.60
C ASP A 37 -12.56 1.96 4.72
N GLU A 38 -13.83 1.62 4.45
CA GLU A 38 -14.18 0.49 3.57
C GLU A 38 -13.81 0.75 2.11
N ASP A 39 -14.17 1.91 1.55
CA ASP A 39 -13.82 2.29 0.17
C ASP A 39 -12.30 2.43 -0.01
N LEU A 40 -11.63 2.96 1.02
CA LEU A 40 -10.18 3.14 1.02
C LEU A 40 -9.45 1.80 1.15
N GLN A 41 -10.00 0.85 1.92
CA GLN A 41 -9.50 -0.52 2.00
C GLN A 41 -9.64 -1.23 0.65
N GLU A 42 -10.81 -1.18 -0.01
CA GLU A 42 -11.01 -1.75 -1.35
C GLU A 42 -10.02 -1.15 -2.36
N TRP A 43 -9.86 0.17 -2.36
CA TRP A 43 -8.86 0.85 -3.20
C TRP A 43 -7.43 0.33 -2.94
N SER A 44 -7.07 0.12 -1.68
CA SER A 44 -5.74 -0.37 -1.31
C SER A 44 -5.51 -1.81 -1.77
N GLU A 45 -6.55 -2.65 -1.75
CA GLU A 45 -6.51 -4.04 -2.21
C GLU A 45 -6.36 -4.12 -3.74
N ASP A 46 -6.98 -3.20 -4.47
CA ASP A 46 -6.90 -3.15 -5.93
C ASP A 46 -5.59 -2.55 -6.46
N HIS A 47 -4.94 -1.67 -5.68
CA HIS A 47 -3.85 -0.84 -6.19
C HIS A 47 -2.51 -0.97 -5.45
N LEU A 48 -2.51 -1.24 -4.15
CA LEU A 48 -1.29 -1.37 -3.35
C LEU A 48 -0.95 -2.82 -3.07
N PHE A 49 -1.93 -3.63 -2.66
CA PHE A 49 -1.71 -5.05 -2.35
C PHE A 49 -1.05 -5.83 -3.49
N PRO A 50 -1.40 -5.66 -4.79
CA PRO A 50 -0.75 -6.39 -5.88
C PRO A 50 0.72 -5.99 -6.12
N LEU A 51 1.16 -4.88 -5.52
CA LEU A 51 2.55 -4.41 -5.56
C LEU A 51 3.34 -4.89 -4.35
N THR A 52 2.67 -5.44 -3.33
CA THR A 52 3.31 -6.12 -2.21
C THR A 52 3.76 -7.51 -2.60
N GLY A 53 4.67 -8.07 -1.81
CA GLY A 53 5.22 -9.39 -2.05
C GLY A 53 6.30 -9.42 -3.12
N ASP A 54 7.46 -9.96 -2.76
CA ASP A 54 8.63 -10.06 -3.64
C ASP A 54 8.89 -11.50 -4.13
N GLY A 55 7.93 -12.40 -3.90
CA GLY A 55 8.01 -13.82 -4.25
C GLY A 55 8.59 -14.74 -3.17
N ASN A 56 9.02 -14.21 -2.01
CA ASN A 56 9.56 -15.03 -0.92
C ASN A 56 8.50 -15.76 -0.06
N ALA A 57 7.21 -15.63 -0.37
CA ALA A 57 6.10 -16.12 0.45
C ALA A 57 5.79 -17.63 0.35
N MET A 58 6.48 -18.39 -0.52
CA MET A 58 5.93 -19.65 -1.07
C MET A 58 5.50 -20.75 -0.06
N ASP A 59 5.97 -20.72 1.19
CA ASP A 59 5.53 -21.62 2.27
C ASP A 59 5.67 -20.97 3.67
N ARG A 60 5.63 -19.63 3.76
CA ARG A 60 5.96 -18.87 4.98
C ARG A 60 4.75 -18.08 5.49
N ASP A 61 4.69 -17.85 6.80
CA ASP A 61 3.78 -16.84 7.34
C ASP A 61 4.24 -15.48 6.80
N ALA A 62 3.34 -14.80 6.09
CA ALA A 62 3.65 -13.59 5.34
C ALA A 62 2.72 -12.44 5.75
N GLY A 63 3.32 -11.33 6.20
CA GLY A 63 2.61 -10.07 6.46
C GLY A 63 3.04 -9.01 5.45
N TYR A 64 2.09 -8.27 4.91
CA TYR A 64 2.35 -7.21 3.93
C TYR A 64 1.86 -5.88 4.48
N PHE A 65 2.73 -4.89 4.56
CA PHE A 65 2.42 -3.59 5.10
C PHE A 65 2.81 -2.50 4.12
N VAL A 66 1.96 -1.49 3.98
CA VAL A 66 2.23 -0.31 3.15
C VAL A 66 1.90 0.96 3.92
N GLU A 67 2.89 1.84 4.06
CA GLU A 67 2.74 3.18 4.63
C GLU A 67 2.83 4.23 3.53
N ILE A 68 1.88 5.18 3.47
CA ILE A 68 1.95 6.29 2.53
C ILE A 68 2.80 7.42 3.12
N LEU A 69 3.97 7.65 2.54
CA LEU A 69 4.93 8.65 3.02
C LEU A 69 4.69 10.06 2.45
N ALA A 70 4.22 10.15 1.21
CA ALA A 70 3.95 11.42 0.55
C ALA A 70 2.88 11.28 -0.53
N CYS A 71 1.96 12.24 -0.62
CA CYS A 71 1.05 12.41 -1.73
C CYS A 71 0.59 13.88 -1.76
N ALA A 72 1.02 14.65 -2.77
CA ALA A 72 0.74 16.08 -2.84
C ALA A 72 -0.73 16.35 -3.22
N GLU A 73 -1.28 15.53 -4.11
CA GLU A 73 -2.67 15.62 -4.57
C GLU A 73 -3.67 15.17 -3.49
N CYS A 74 -3.27 14.27 -2.59
CA CYS A 74 -4.12 13.74 -1.53
C CYS A 74 -3.39 13.68 -0.17
N PRO A 75 -3.19 14.82 0.49
CA PRO A 75 -2.44 14.88 1.75
C PRO A 75 -3.05 14.07 2.89
N THR A 76 -4.35 13.76 2.82
CA THR A 76 -5.08 12.95 3.82
C THR A 76 -4.67 11.47 3.80
N LEU A 77 -4.02 11.00 2.73
CA LEU A 77 -3.45 9.67 2.67
C LEU A 77 -2.12 9.57 3.39
N VAL A 78 -1.39 10.68 3.56
CA VAL A 78 -0.05 10.66 4.18
C VAL A 78 -0.16 10.21 5.64
N GLY A 79 0.63 9.19 5.99
CA GLY A 79 0.61 8.54 7.29
C GLY A 79 -0.46 7.46 7.45
N ARG A 80 -1.24 7.14 6.40
CA ARG A 80 -2.10 5.96 6.40
C ARG A 80 -1.26 4.70 6.21
N GLU A 81 -1.63 3.66 6.95
CA GLU A 81 -1.01 2.34 6.90
C GLU A 81 -2.06 1.31 6.47
N PHE A 82 -1.66 0.40 5.58
CA PHE A 82 -2.45 -0.73 5.12
C PHE A 82 -1.72 -2.03 5.44
N ALA A 83 -2.46 -3.07 5.81
CA ALA A 83 -1.90 -4.35 6.19
C ALA A 83 -2.73 -5.51 5.63
N TRP A 84 -2.05 -6.56 5.17
CA TRP A 84 -2.64 -7.79 4.66
C TRP A 84 -1.85 -9.02 5.12
N GLY A 85 -2.49 -10.19 5.11
CA GLY A 85 -1.82 -11.47 5.46
C GLY A 85 -1.67 -11.73 6.97
N ILE A 86 -2.37 -10.96 7.81
CA ILE A 86 -2.44 -11.09 9.27
C ILE A 86 -3.72 -11.77 9.74
#